data_AF-W2GH75-F1
#
_entry.id   AF-W2GH75-F1
#
_cell.length_a   1.000
_cell.length_b   1.000
_cell.length_c   1.000
_cell.angle_alpha   90.00
_cell.angle_beta   90.00
_cell.angle_gamma   90.00
#
_symmetry.space_group_name_H-M   'P 1'
#
loop_
_entity.id
_entity.type
_entity.pdbx_description
1 polymer ?
#
loop_
_entity_poly.entity_id
_entity_poly.type
_entity_poly.pdbx_seq_one_letter_code
_entity_poly.pdbx_strand_id
1 'polypeptide(L)' 'MDVYDCMLLEWVNDMRKYKVRAITTRCLLLMSVRLENRFLEDRSEQAAIEYLRRFRVRNKLSVRRITHKGQRKRSELQVA' A
#
# COMPACT_ATOMS: atom_id res chain seq x y z
N MET A 1 -7.43 -0.10 -16.94
CA MET A 1 -6.76 0.33 -15.69
C MET A 1 -6.85 1.85 -15.71
N ASP A 2 -7.43 2.47 -14.69
CA ASP A 2 -7.62 3.93 -14.66
C ASP A 2 -6.30 4.65 -14.31
N VAL A 3 -6.27 5.98 -14.47
CA VAL A 3 -5.06 6.80 -14.22
C VAL A 3 -4.58 6.63 -12.77
N TYR A 4 -5.53 6.55 -11.83
CA TYR A 4 -5.28 6.32 -10.42
C TYR A 4 -4.57 4.96 -10.18
N ASP A 5 -5.06 3.87 -10.76
CA ASP A 5 -4.47 2.53 -10.67
C ASP A 5 -3.02 2.55 -11.19
N CYS A 6 -2.74 3.28 -12.28
CA CYS A 6 -1.39 3.44 -12.82
C CYS A 6 -0.46 4.16 -11.84
N MET A 7 -0.90 5.29 -11.27
CA MET A 7 -0.11 6.06 -10.29
C MET A 7 0.17 5.26 -9.02
N LEU A 8 -0.83 4.53 -8.52
CA LEU A 8 -0.66 3.68 -7.35
C LEU A 8 0.31 2.53 -7.64
N LEU A 9 0.25 1.94 -8.84
CA LEU A 9 1.15 0.86 -9.25
C LEU A 9 2.60 1.34 -9.40
N GLU A 10 2.83 2.52 -9.99
CA GLU A 10 4.16 3.14 -10.05
C GLU A 10 4.75 3.33 -8.66
N TRP A 11 3.96 3.89 -7.73
CA TRP A 11 4.39 4.06 -6.35
C TRP A 11 4.73 2.73 -5.67
N VAL A 12 3.91 1.70 -5.87
CA VAL A 12 4.19 0.35 -5.34
C VAL A 12 5.51 -0.21 -5.89
N ASN A 13 5.74 -0.04 -7.19
CA ASN A 13 6.95 -0.54 -7.84
C ASN A 13 8.20 0.21 -7.35
N ASP A 14 8.11 1.52 -7.14
CA ASP A 14 9.21 2.30 -6.59
C ASP A 14 9.54 1.88 -5.15
N MET A 15 8.52 1.70 -4.30
CA MET A 15 8.72 1.23 -2.92
C MET A 15 9.32 -0.18 -2.85
N ARG A 16 8.99 -1.06 -3.81
CA ARG A 16 9.53 -2.43 -3.89
C ARG A 16 11.01 -2.50 -4.26
N LYS A 17 11.59 -1.47 -4.87
CA LYS A 17 13.05 -1.38 -5.08
C LYS A 17 13.80 -1.50 -3.75
N TYR A 18 13.21 -0.97 -2.68
CA TYR A 18 13.69 -1.10 -1.31
C TYR A 18 13.18 -2.41 -0.68
N LYS A 19 13.81 -3.56 -0.98
CA LYS A 19 13.40 -4.93 -0.55
C LYS A 19 13.10 -5.11 0.95
N VAL A 20 13.53 -4.16 1.80
CA VAL A 20 13.31 -4.10 3.25
C VAL A 20 11.98 -3.44 3.65
N ARG A 21 11.32 -2.71 2.75
CA ARG A 21 10.05 -2.01 2.99
C ARG A 21 8.89 -2.89 2.55
N ALA A 22 8.13 -3.40 3.52
CA ALA A 22 6.91 -4.13 3.24
C ALA A 22 5.75 -3.15 3.00
N ILE A 23 5.01 -3.34 1.91
CA ILE A 23 3.80 -2.57 1.61
C ILE A 23 2.61 -3.35 2.15
N THR A 24 1.96 -2.79 3.18
CA THR A 24 0.75 -3.38 3.77
C THR A 24 -0.50 -2.84 3.09
N THR A 25 -1.66 -3.47 3.31
CA THR A 25 -2.96 -2.93 2.88
C THR A 25 -3.19 -1.51 3.41
N ARG A 26 -2.75 -1.22 4.64
CA ARG A 26 -2.85 0.13 5.22
C ARG A 26 -1.96 1.15 4.50
N CYS A 27 -0.77 0.74 4.03
CA CYS A 27 0.09 1.61 3.21
C CYS A 27 -0.60 1.95 1.89
N LEU A 28 -1.23 0.96 1.25
CA LEU A 28 -2.01 1.19 0.03
C LEU A 28 -3.17 2.14 0.31
N LEU A 29 -3.92 1.95 1.40
CA LEU A 29 -5.03 2.82 1.77
C LEU A 29 -4.59 4.28 1.98
N LEU A 30 -3.52 4.50 2.75
CA LEU A 30 -2.96 5.84 2.97
C LEU A 30 -2.52 6.50 1.66
N MET A 31 -1.86 5.74 0.79
CA MET A 31 -1.43 6.28 -0.50
C MET A 31 -2.63 6.54 -1.43
N SER A 32 -3.67 5.72 -1.35
CA SER A 32 -4.91 5.88 -2.12
C SER A 32 -5.56 7.22 -1.79
N VAL A 33 -5.70 7.53 -0.50
CA VAL A 33 -6.23 8.83 -0.02
C VAL A 33 -5.34 9.99 -0.43
N ARG A 34 -4.01 9.80 -0.45
CA ARG A 34 -3.07 10.84 -0.88
C ARG A 34 -3.11 11.12 -2.38
N LEU A 35 -3.36 10.10 -3.20
CA LEU A 35 -3.44 10.22 -4.66
C LEU A 35 -4.81 10.71 -5.13
N GLU A 36 -5.87 10.27 -4.45
CA GLU A 36 -7.25 10.60 -4.74
C GLU A 36 -7.95 10.98 -3.43
N ASN A 37 -8.11 12.29 -3.17
CA ASN A 37 -8.69 12.77 -1.91
C ASN A 37 -10.09 12.21 -1.66
N ARG A 38 -10.85 11.94 -2.74
CA ARG A 38 -12.20 11.38 -2.67
C ARG A 38 -12.23 9.87 -2.54
N PHE A 39 -11.07 9.21 -2.39
CA PHE A 39 -11.00 7.75 -2.38
C PHE A 39 -11.88 7.10 -1.30
N LEU A 40 -12.06 7.78 -0.17
CA LEU A 40 -12.92 7.34 0.94
C LEU A 40 -14.26 8.07 1.03
N GLU A 41 -14.52 9.10 0.23
CA GLU A 41 -15.76 9.89 0.35
C GLU A 41 -17.00 9.02 0.10
N ASP A 42 -16.97 8.18 -0.94
CA ASP A 42 -18.09 7.31 -1.33
C ASP A 42 -17.89 5.82 -0.94
N ARG A 43 -16.89 5.52 -0.11
CA ARG A 43 -16.51 4.14 0.21
C ARG A 43 -16.44 3.92 1.72
N SER A 44 -17.06 2.84 2.19
CA SER A 44 -16.70 2.30 3.49
C SER A 44 -15.25 1.83 3.50
N GLU A 45 -14.60 1.83 4.67
CA GLU A 45 -13.23 1.31 4.80
C GLU A 45 -13.11 -0.12 4.26
N GLN A 46 -14.12 -0.96 4.52
CA GLN A 46 -14.17 -2.33 4.02
C GLN A 46 -14.23 -2.39 2.49
N ALA A 47 -15.02 -1.52 1.85
CA ALA A 47 -15.10 -1.44 0.39
C ALA A 47 -13.76 -0.98 -0.21
N ALA A 48 -13.09 -0.01 0.43
CA ALA A 48 -11.76 0.44 0.03
C ALA A 48 -10.70 -0.66 0.18
N ILE A 49 -10.72 -1.42 1.27
CA ILE A 49 -9.83 -2.57 1.50
C ILE A 49 -10.06 -3.65 0.42
N GLU A 50 -11.31 -3.97 0.11
CA GLU A 50 -11.65 -4.97 -0.90
C GLU A 50 -11.25 -4.51 -2.32
N TYR A 51 -11.45 -3.23 -2.63
CA TYR A 51 -10.93 -2.64 -3.87
C TYR A 51 -9.41 -2.82 -3.97
N LEU A 52 -8.66 -2.51 -2.90
CA LEU A 52 -7.20 -2.65 -2.87
C LEU A 52 -6.76 -4.12 -2.94
N ARG A 53 -7.53 -5.04 -2.36
CA ARG A 53 -7.31 -6.47 -2.53
C ARG A 53 -7.40 -6.86 -4.01
N ARG A 54 -8.43 -6.40 -4.72
CA ARG A 54 -8.61 -6.65 -6.17
C ARG A 54 -7.52 -6.00 -7.00
N PHE A 55 -7.14 -4.76 -6.69
CA PHE A 55 -6.00 -4.06 -7.31
C PHE A 55 -4.73 -4.91 -7.22
N ARG A 56 -4.42 -5.47 -6.05
CA ARG A 56 -3.23 -6.31 -5.86
C ARG A 56 -3.28 -7.59 -6.67
N VAL A 57 -4.44 -8.26 -6.72
CA VAL A 57 -4.63 -9.49 -7.51
C VAL A 57 -4.47 -9.20 -9.00
N ARG A 58 -5.13 -8.15 -9.53
CA ARG A 58 -5.03 -7.72 -10.93
C ARG A 58 -3.58 -7.45 -11.33
N ASN A 59 -2.81 -6.81 -10.44
CA ASN A 59 -1.42 -6.43 -10.68
C ASN A 59 -0.38 -7.47 -10.23
N LYS A 60 -0.82 -8.69 -9.86
CA LYS A 60 0.07 -9.78 -9.40
C LYS A 60 1.04 -9.36 -8.29
N LEU A 61 0.59 -8.46 -7.42
CA LEU A 61 1.39 -7.94 -6.31
C LEU A 61 1.47 -9.00 -5.20
N SER A 62 2.64 -9.63 -5.08
CA SER A 62 2.94 -10.61 -4.02
C SER A 62 2.53 -10.14 -2.63
N VAL A 63 1.86 -11.03 -1.89
CA VAL A 63 1.52 -10.83 -0.47
C VAL A 63 2.69 -11.35 0.36
N ARG A 64 3.47 -10.46 0.98
CA ARG A 64 4.48 -10.89 1.94
C ARG A 64 3.86 -10.90 3.33
N ARG A 65 3.66 -12.10 3.89
CA ARG A 65 3.31 -12.24 5.31
C ARG A 65 4.53 -11.85 6.13
N ILE A 66 4.38 -10.90 7.04
CA ILE A 66 5.43 -10.57 8.01
C ILE A 66 5.43 -11.71 9.04
N THR A 67 6.35 -12.65 8.89
CA THR A 67 6.47 -13.83 9.78
C THR A 67 7.32 -13.55 11.01
N HIS A 68 8.28 -12.63 10.91
CA HIS A 68 9.16 -12.25 12.01
C HIS A 68 9.33 -10.73 12.04
N LYS A 69 9.13 -10.12 13.20
CA LYS A 69 9.49 -8.72 13.45
C LYS A 69 10.92 -8.71 13.99
N GLY A 70 11.88 -8.20 13.21
CA GLY A 70 13.26 -8.06 13.69
C GLY A 70 13.31 -7.20 14.97
N GLN A 71 14.20 -7.56 15.90
CA GLN A 71 14.34 -6.82 17.18
C GLN A 71 15.05 -5.47 17.01
N ARG A 72 15.80 -5.28 15.92
CA ARG A 72 16.46 -4.02 15.62
C ARG A 72 15.41 -2.97 15.23
N LYS A 73 15.19 -2.01 16.13
CA LYS A 73 14.33 -0.85 15.86
C LYS A 73 14.93 -0.05 14.70
N ARG A 74 14.08 0.41 13.78
CA ARG A 74 14.45 1.28 12.65
C ARG A 74 14.52 2.71 13.17
N SER A 75 15.73 3.20 13.43
CA SER A 75 15.96 4.58 13.90
C SER A 75 15.44 5.61 12.91
N GLU A 76 15.44 5.28 11.61
CA GLU A 76 14.90 6.12 10.55
C GLU A 76 13.35 6.24 10.53
N LEU A 77 12.64 5.36 11.25
CA LEU A 77 11.18 5.44 11.43
C LEU A 77 10.77 5.93 12.82
N GLN A 78 11.75 6.17 13.71
CA GLN A 78 11.51 6.86 14.97
C GLN A 78 11.53 8.35 14.68
N VAL A 79 10.35 8.91 14.44
CA VAL A 79 10.17 10.36 14.55
C VAL A 79 10.24 10.68 16.05
N ALA A 80 11.13 11.60 16.40
CA ALA A 80 11.29 12.14 17.75
C ALA A 80 10.04 12.90 18.20
#